data_AF-A0A1G1E540-F1
#
_entry.id   AF-A0A1G1E540-F1
#
_cell.length_a   1.000
_cell.length_b   1.000
_cell.length_c   1.000
_cell.angle_alpha   90.00
_cell.angle_beta   90.00
_cell.angle_gamma   90.00
#
_symmetry.space_group_name_H-M   'P 1'
#
loop_
_entity.id
_entity.type
_entity.pdbx_description
1 polymer ?
#
loop_
_entity_poly.entity_id
_entity_poly.type
_entity_poly.pdbx_seq_one_letter_code
_entity_poly.pdbx_strand_id
1 'polypeptide(L)'
;MGGKSMRKYLIRDNVPKVILLNHLLLLWFISACAYVGFITYYDPITYKSLTDLKPEVMALYGTFTTDSVDASQIAATRLKLAQIYEYEKGKGEKNRETYEQIKKIQAMFERHVSDRLTTGRWTTTHLNNQKQNIAEAFDIAIKTERLKNKNE
;
A
#
# COMPACT_ATOMS: atom_id res chain seq x y z
N MET A 1 27.79 -71.56 -30.77
CA MET A 1 27.23 -71.24 -29.43
C MET A 1 27.83 -69.92 -28.96
N GLY A 2 27.02 -69.02 -28.42
CA GLY A 2 27.50 -67.83 -27.69
C GLY A 2 27.18 -66.50 -28.37
N GLY A 3 26.22 -65.75 -27.79
CA GLY A 3 25.94 -64.37 -28.18
C GLY A 3 24.52 -63.88 -27.89
N LYS A 4 23.99 -64.09 -26.67
CA LYS A 4 22.75 -63.40 -26.26
C LYS A 4 23.08 -61.97 -25.84
N SER A 5 22.71 -61.03 -26.70
CA SER A 5 22.72 -59.58 -26.47
C SER A 5 21.84 -59.20 -25.27
N MET A 6 22.46 -59.02 -24.10
CA MET A 6 21.84 -58.42 -22.90
C MET A 6 22.01 -56.89 -22.90
N ARG A 7 21.44 -56.19 -23.89
CA ARG A 7 21.49 -54.71 -23.89
C ARG A 7 20.19 -53.98 -24.24
N LYS A 8 19.06 -54.70 -24.37
CA LYS A 8 17.78 -54.07 -24.76
C LYS A 8 16.71 -53.99 -23.67
N TYR A 9 16.91 -54.59 -22.50
CA TYR A 9 15.85 -54.65 -21.47
C TYR A 9 15.96 -53.62 -20.35
N LEU A 10 17.12 -52.98 -20.14
CA LEU A 10 17.28 -52.04 -19.01
C LEU A 10 16.83 -50.59 -19.29
N ILE A 11 16.52 -50.24 -20.53
CA ILE A 11 16.16 -48.86 -20.90
C ILE A 11 14.64 -48.66 -20.89
N ARG A 12 13.84 -49.70 -21.18
CA ARG A 12 12.39 -49.55 -21.44
C ARG A 12 11.54 -49.37 -20.17
N ASP A 13 11.98 -49.90 -19.04
CA ASP A 13 11.19 -49.90 -17.79
C ASP A 13 11.36 -48.61 -16.96
N ASN A 14 12.36 -47.78 -17.29
CA ASN A 14 12.61 -46.50 -16.61
C ASN A 14 12.03 -45.29 -17.35
N VAL A 15 11.77 -45.38 -18.66
CA VAL A 15 11.13 -44.29 -19.44
C VAL A 15 9.79 -43.85 -18.85
N PRO A 16 8.83 -44.74 -18.50
CA PRO A 16 7.56 -44.30 -17.93
C PRO A 16 7.76 -43.66 -16.55
N LYS A 17 8.72 -44.14 -15.73
CA LYS A 17 9.00 -43.60 -14.39
C LYS A 17 9.65 -42.21 -14.45
N VAL A 18 10.55 -41.98 -15.40
CA VAL A 18 11.22 -40.68 -15.61
C VAL A 18 10.21 -39.66 -16.16
N ILE A 19 9.32 -40.07 -17.08
CA ILE A 19 8.24 -39.19 -17.58
C ILE A 19 7.25 -38.84 -16.45
N LEU A 20 6.85 -39.83 -15.63
CA LEU A 20 5.96 -39.60 -14.49
C LEU A 20 6.60 -38.65 -13.47
N LEU A 21 7.88 -38.85 -13.14
CA LEU A 21 8.63 -38.00 -12.21
C LEU A 21 8.77 -36.57 -12.75
N ASN A 22 9.01 -36.41 -14.05
CA ASN A 22 9.13 -35.10 -14.69
C ASN A 22 7.78 -34.35 -14.72
N HIS A 23 6.66 -35.07 -14.90
CA HIS A 23 5.32 -34.49 -14.79
C HIS A 23 4.95 -34.14 -13.34
N LEU A 24 5.36 -34.95 -12.37
CA LEU A 24 5.19 -34.67 -10.95
C LEU A 24 5.97 -33.41 -10.52
N LEU A 25 7.21 -33.26 -11.02
CA LEU A 25 8.05 -32.10 -10.77
C LEU A 25 7.44 -30.83 -11.40
N LEU A 26 6.92 -30.93 -12.62
CA LEU A 26 6.28 -29.81 -13.32
C LEU A 26 5.03 -29.31 -12.57
N LEU A 27 4.20 -30.24 -12.08
CA LEU A 27 3.02 -29.91 -11.25
C LEU A 27 3.41 -29.23 -9.93
N TRP A 28 4.54 -29.63 -9.34
CA TRP A 28 5.05 -29.01 -8.13
C TRP A 28 5.52 -27.56 -8.37
N PHE A 29 6.22 -27.30 -9.48
CA PHE A 29 6.63 -25.94 -9.86
C PHE A 29 5.44 -25.01 -10.13
N ILE A 30 4.36 -25.51 -10.75
CA ILE A 30 3.15 -24.69 -11.00
C ILE A 30 2.41 -24.39 -9.67
N SER A 31 2.39 -25.34 -8.72
CA SER A 31 1.80 -25.13 -7.39
C SER A 31 2.59 -24.14 -6.54
N ALA A 32 3.92 -24.10 -6.68
CA ALA A 32 4.79 -23.22 -5.92
C ALA A 32 4.62 -21.76 -6.35
N CYS A 33 4.50 -21.47 -7.65
CA CYS A 33 4.27 -20.10 -8.14
C CYS A 33 2.93 -19.50 -7.69
N ALA A 34 1.91 -20.33 -7.42
CA ALA A 34 0.63 -19.86 -6.89
C ALA A 34 0.69 -19.46 -5.41
N TYR A 35 1.70 -19.94 -4.66
CA TYR A 35 1.82 -19.74 -3.21
C TYR A 35 2.79 -18.62 -2.79
N VAL A 36 3.56 -18.03 -3.73
CA VAL A 36 4.50 -16.91 -3.45
C VAL A 36 3.87 -15.54 -3.73
N GLY A 37 2.55 -15.47 -3.85
CA GLY A 37 1.84 -14.19 -3.74
C GLY A 37 1.83 -13.77 -2.28
N PHE A 38 2.72 -12.85 -1.90
CA PHE A 38 2.66 -12.17 -0.60
C PHE A 38 1.22 -11.77 -0.32
N ILE A 39 0.56 -12.39 0.67
CA ILE A 39 -0.77 -12.01 1.10
C ILE A 39 -0.66 -10.59 1.67
N THR A 40 -0.96 -9.59 0.85
CA THR A 40 -1.05 -8.21 1.31
C THR A 40 -2.38 -8.07 2.03
N TYR A 41 -2.33 -7.91 3.36
CA TYR A 41 -3.50 -7.73 4.22
C TYR A 41 -4.14 -6.33 4.10
N TYR A 42 -3.82 -5.58 3.06
CA TYR A 42 -4.21 -4.19 2.84
C TYR A 42 -4.54 -3.95 1.36
N ASP A 43 -5.36 -2.94 1.09
CA ASP A 43 -5.60 -2.47 -0.27
C ASP A 43 -4.37 -1.68 -0.78
N PRO A 44 -3.70 -2.12 -1.86
CA PRO A 44 -2.46 -1.51 -2.32
C PRO A 44 -2.65 -0.08 -2.83
N ILE A 45 -3.84 0.26 -3.35
CA ILE A 45 -4.14 1.60 -3.86
C ILE A 45 -4.20 2.59 -2.71
N THR A 46 -4.96 2.27 -1.66
CA THR A 46 -5.10 3.16 -0.50
C THR A 46 -3.82 3.24 0.31
N TYR A 47 -3.15 2.12 0.55
CA TYR A 47 -1.87 2.12 1.25
C TYR A 47 -0.86 3.03 0.55
N LYS A 48 -0.66 2.84 -0.77
CA LYS A 48 0.25 3.67 -1.56
C LYS A 48 -0.16 5.14 -1.52
N SER A 49 -1.45 5.42 -1.73
CA SER A 49 -1.97 6.80 -1.71
C SER A 49 -1.68 7.50 -0.38
N LEU A 50 -1.87 6.83 0.75
CA LEU A 50 -1.58 7.38 2.07
C LEU A 50 -0.08 7.55 2.32
N THR A 51 0.74 6.57 1.93
CA THR A 51 2.20 6.62 2.12
C THR A 51 2.89 7.66 1.24
N ASP A 52 2.35 7.93 0.05
CA ASP A 52 2.85 8.97 -0.85
C ASP A 52 2.39 10.36 -0.41
N LEU A 53 1.12 10.48 0.02
CA LEU A 53 0.56 11.77 0.40
C LEU A 53 1.12 12.31 1.71
N LYS A 54 1.48 11.44 2.67
CA LYS A 54 2.09 11.85 3.94
C LYS A 54 3.34 12.75 3.73
N PRO A 55 4.40 12.34 3.01
CA PRO A 55 5.57 13.17 2.77
C PRO A 55 5.26 14.40 1.90
N GLU A 56 4.31 14.31 0.96
CA GLU A 56 3.89 15.49 0.19
C GLU A 56 3.29 16.59 1.09
N VAL A 57 2.43 16.21 2.04
CA VAL A 57 1.87 17.14 3.03
C VAL A 57 2.98 17.71 3.92
N MET A 58 3.96 16.89 4.32
CA MET A 58 5.11 17.36 5.11
C MET A 58 5.95 18.39 4.34
N ALA A 59 6.14 18.18 3.04
CA ALA A 59 6.85 19.11 2.18
C ALA A 59 6.06 20.42 2.04
N LEU A 60 4.75 20.34 1.77
CA LEU A 60 3.85 21.50 1.70
C LEU A 60 3.91 22.32 3.00
N TYR A 61 3.77 21.68 4.16
CA TYR A 61 3.85 22.39 5.45
C TYR A 61 5.22 23.05 5.65
N GLY A 62 6.29 22.49 5.10
CA GLY A 62 7.62 23.13 5.10
C GLY A 62 7.61 24.54 4.50
N THR A 63 6.69 24.85 3.60
CA THR A 63 6.54 26.18 2.99
C THR A 63 5.79 27.18 3.88
N PHE A 64 5.11 26.73 4.94
CA PHE A 64 4.22 27.58 5.75
C PHE A 64 4.98 28.57 6.65
N THR A 65 6.30 28.43 6.78
CA THR A 65 7.19 29.41 7.42
C THR A 65 7.56 30.58 6.49
N THR A 66 7.28 30.47 5.19
CA THR A 66 7.55 31.50 4.18
C THR A 66 6.36 32.45 4.01
N ASP A 67 6.57 33.64 3.44
CA ASP A 67 5.53 34.67 3.31
C ASP A 67 4.31 34.21 2.49
N SER A 68 4.57 33.49 1.41
CA SER A 68 3.55 32.96 0.53
C SER A 68 3.19 31.51 0.88
N VAL A 69 2.02 31.09 0.39
CA VAL A 69 1.62 29.69 0.39
C VAL A 69 1.44 29.22 -1.04
N ASP A 70 1.77 27.96 -1.31
CA ASP A 70 1.51 27.36 -2.61
C ASP A 70 0.03 26.92 -2.70
N ALA A 71 -0.81 27.83 -3.20
CA ALA A 71 -2.24 27.57 -3.37
C ALA A 71 -2.51 26.39 -4.33
N SER A 72 -1.64 26.18 -5.32
CA SER A 72 -1.78 25.08 -6.28
C SER A 72 -1.53 23.74 -5.60
N GLN A 73 -0.49 23.65 -4.77
CA GLN A 73 -0.16 22.44 -4.03
C GLN A 73 -1.21 22.16 -2.93
N ILE A 74 -1.75 23.19 -2.27
CA ILE A 74 -2.90 23.02 -1.36
C ILE A 74 -4.09 22.42 -2.09
N ALA A 75 -4.46 22.95 -3.26
CA ALA A 75 -5.57 22.43 -4.05
C ALA A 75 -5.32 20.99 -4.53
N ALA A 76 -4.09 20.67 -4.94
CA ALA A 76 -3.70 19.31 -5.31
C ALA A 76 -3.80 18.33 -4.13
N THR A 77 -3.34 18.73 -2.94
CA THR A 77 -3.47 17.93 -1.72
C THR A 77 -4.94 17.70 -1.35
N ARG A 78 -5.80 18.72 -1.44
CA ARG A 78 -7.25 18.59 -1.24
C ARG A 78 -7.87 17.55 -2.16
N LEU A 79 -7.54 17.64 -3.45
CA LEU A 79 -8.04 16.71 -4.44
C LEU A 79 -7.60 15.27 -4.14
N LYS A 80 -6.31 15.06 -3.83
CA LYS A 80 -5.80 13.73 -3.46
C LYS A 80 -6.51 13.18 -2.22
N LEU A 81 -6.67 13.97 -1.17
CA LEU A 81 -7.40 13.54 0.03
C LEU A 81 -8.86 13.19 -0.29
N ALA A 82 -9.54 13.97 -1.14
CA ALA A 82 -10.91 13.69 -1.56
C ALA A 82 -11.02 12.40 -2.38
N GLN A 83 -10.08 12.16 -3.30
CA GLN A 83 -10.02 10.96 -4.12
C GLN A 83 -9.85 9.70 -3.26
N ILE A 84 -8.94 9.71 -2.27
CA ILE A 84 -8.73 8.58 -1.36
C ILE A 84 -10.01 8.33 -0.53
N TYR A 85 -10.64 9.40 -0.03
CA TYR A 85 -11.89 9.29 0.74
C TYR A 85 -13.03 8.65 -0.06
N GLU A 86 -13.31 9.17 -1.26
CA GLU A 86 -14.40 8.65 -2.09
C GLU A 86 -14.11 7.23 -2.58
N TYR A 87 -12.84 6.91 -2.88
CA TYR A 87 -12.43 5.55 -3.21
C TYR A 87 -12.72 4.55 -2.07
N GLU A 88 -12.29 4.87 -0.84
CA GLU A 88 -12.53 4.01 0.32
C GLU A 88 -14.02 3.91 0.67
N LYS A 89 -14.74 5.03 0.61
CA LYS A 89 -16.18 5.08 0.85
C LYS A 89 -16.97 4.26 -0.18
N GLY A 90 -16.56 4.29 -1.44
CA GLY A 90 -17.16 3.51 -2.52
C GLY A 90 -17.07 1.99 -2.32
N LYS A 91 -16.14 1.51 -1.49
CA LYS A 91 -16.03 0.09 -1.12
C LYS A 91 -17.04 -0.35 -0.04
N GLY A 92 -17.88 0.56 0.45
CA GLY A 92 -18.97 0.29 1.38
C GLY A 92 -18.56 0.19 2.85
N GLU A 93 -19.52 -0.16 3.71
CA GLU A 93 -19.41 -0.04 5.18
C GLU A 93 -18.28 -0.85 5.82
N LYS A 94 -17.83 -1.95 5.20
CA LYS A 94 -16.64 -2.69 5.66
C LYS A 94 -15.37 -1.82 5.71
N ASN A 95 -15.34 -0.72 4.96
CA ASN A 95 -14.22 0.20 4.86
C ASN A 95 -14.44 1.50 5.66
N ARG A 96 -15.50 1.55 6.49
CA ARG A 96 -15.88 2.74 7.26
C ARG A 96 -14.78 3.30 8.13
N GLU A 97 -14.06 2.44 8.83
CA GLU A 97 -12.97 2.90 9.68
C GLU A 97 -11.91 3.66 8.85
N THR A 98 -11.49 3.11 7.71
CA THR A 98 -10.49 3.76 6.84
C THR A 98 -10.98 5.10 6.31
N TYR A 99 -12.20 5.18 5.75
CA TYR A 99 -12.69 6.45 5.20
C TYR A 99 -12.93 7.51 6.30
N GLU A 100 -13.27 7.10 7.52
CA GLU A 100 -13.37 8.02 8.66
C GLU A 100 -12.01 8.53 9.13
N GLN A 101 -10.94 7.71 9.09
CA GLN A 101 -9.59 8.22 9.35
C GLN A 101 -9.14 9.23 8.27
N ILE A 102 -9.43 8.96 7.00
CA ILE A 102 -9.13 9.89 5.90
C ILE A 102 -9.89 11.22 6.09
N LYS A 103 -11.15 11.15 6.48
CA LYS A 103 -11.97 12.33 6.78
C LYS A 103 -11.40 13.16 7.95
N LYS A 104 -10.82 12.52 8.97
CA LYS A 104 -10.11 13.24 10.05
C LYS A 104 -8.86 13.94 9.53
N ILE A 105 -8.10 13.31 8.64
CA ILE A 105 -6.93 13.93 8.00
C ILE A 105 -7.37 15.15 7.17
N GLN A 106 -8.43 15.03 6.37
CA GLN A 106 -9.02 16.15 5.62
C GLN A 106 -9.38 17.32 6.53
N ALA A 107 -10.15 17.07 7.59
CA ALA A 107 -10.56 18.11 8.52
C ALA A 107 -9.36 18.76 9.21
N MET A 108 -8.34 17.97 9.57
CA MET A 108 -7.11 18.49 10.16
C MET A 108 -6.33 19.36 9.17
N PHE A 109 -6.14 18.88 7.94
CA PHE A 109 -5.48 19.62 6.87
C PHE A 109 -6.17 20.97 6.61
N GLU A 110 -7.49 20.99 6.48
CA GLU A 110 -8.22 22.24 6.25
C GLU A 110 -8.09 23.24 7.42
N ARG A 111 -8.14 22.76 8.67
CA ARG A 111 -7.89 23.63 9.83
C ARG A 111 -6.50 24.24 9.79
N HIS A 112 -5.49 23.45 9.44
CA HIS A 112 -4.10 23.88 9.38
C HIS A 112 -3.89 24.89 8.24
N VAL A 113 -4.45 24.64 7.06
CA VAL A 113 -4.42 25.59 5.95
C VAL A 113 -5.14 26.89 6.33
N SER A 114 -6.32 26.80 6.94
CA SER A 114 -7.06 27.98 7.39
C SER A 114 -6.26 28.79 8.40
N ASP A 115 -5.68 28.13 9.41
CA ASP A 115 -4.81 28.79 10.40
C ASP A 115 -3.63 29.49 9.74
N ARG A 116 -2.96 28.85 8.78
CA ARG A 116 -1.87 29.50 8.03
C ARG A 116 -2.36 30.71 7.24
N LEU A 117 -3.53 30.64 6.61
CA LEU A 117 -4.08 31.73 5.82
C LEU A 117 -4.53 32.92 6.67
N THR A 118 -4.98 32.70 7.90
CA THR A 118 -5.51 33.75 8.77
C THR A 118 -4.46 34.36 9.71
N THR A 119 -3.49 33.57 10.18
CA THR A 119 -2.48 34.03 11.16
C THR A 119 -1.17 34.47 10.51
N GLY A 120 -1.00 34.22 9.20
CA GLY A 120 0.25 34.50 8.49
C GLY A 120 1.30 33.42 8.73
N ARG A 121 2.57 33.78 8.65
CA ARG A 121 3.70 32.84 8.74
C ARG A 121 3.68 32.04 10.04
N TRP A 122 3.87 30.73 9.91
CA TRP A 122 4.07 29.87 11.07
C TRP A 122 5.47 30.00 11.64
N THR A 123 5.58 29.93 12.98
CA THR A 123 6.87 29.73 13.65
C THR A 123 7.34 28.29 13.45
N THR A 124 8.65 28.05 13.55
CA THR A 124 9.21 26.69 13.47
C THR A 124 8.59 25.75 14.50
N THR A 125 8.33 26.23 15.72
CA THR A 125 7.68 25.43 16.77
C THR A 125 6.26 25.04 16.38
N HIS A 126 5.45 26.00 15.92
CA HIS A 126 4.08 25.72 15.48
C HIS A 126 4.06 24.76 14.29
N LEU A 127 4.93 24.99 13.30
CA LEU A 127 5.12 24.09 12.16
C LEU A 127 5.38 22.65 12.61
N ASN A 128 6.34 22.45 13.53
CA ASN A 128 6.72 21.12 14.00
C ASN A 128 5.55 20.43 14.72
N ASN A 129 4.82 21.16 15.57
CA ASN A 129 3.63 20.64 16.23
C ASN A 129 2.56 20.21 15.22
N GLN A 130 2.24 21.05 14.23
CA GLN A 130 1.24 20.72 13.23
C GLN A 130 1.67 19.59 12.29
N LYS A 131 2.96 19.50 11.97
CA LYS A 131 3.53 18.37 11.22
C LYS A 131 3.40 17.06 11.99
N GLN A 132 3.73 17.06 13.28
CA GLN A 132 3.59 15.88 14.13
C GLN A 132 2.12 15.41 14.18
N ASN A 133 1.19 16.33 14.48
CA ASN A 133 -0.23 16.00 14.59
C ASN A 133 -0.79 15.33 13.33
N ILE A 134 -0.50 15.88 12.14
CA ILE A 134 -1.02 15.30 10.90
C ILE A 134 -0.25 14.04 10.48
N ALA A 135 1.05 13.95 10.78
CA ALA A 135 1.84 12.74 10.53
C ALA A 135 1.30 11.56 11.35
N GLU A 136 0.95 11.78 12.61
CA GLU A 136 0.31 10.78 13.47
C GLU A 136 -1.06 10.36 12.92
N ALA A 137 -1.86 11.30 12.41
CA ALA A 137 -3.14 10.98 11.77
C ALA A 137 -2.96 10.09 10.52
N PHE A 138 -1.95 10.38 9.69
CA PHE A 138 -1.57 9.50 8.57
C PHE A 138 -1.12 8.12 9.05
N ASP A 139 -0.29 8.04 10.10
CA ASP A 139 0.17 6.76 10.63
C ASP A 139 -0.97 5.90 11.16
N ILE A 140 -1.97 6.51 11.80
CA ILE A 140 -3.20 5.83 12.22
C ILE A 140 -3.96 5.31 10.99
N ALA A 141 -4.18 6.14 9.97
CA ALA A 141 -4.89 5.70 8.76
C ALA A 141 -4.18 4.55 8.03
N ILE A 142 -2.85 4.64 7.89
CA ILE A 142 -2.01 3.59 7.29
C ILE A 142 -2.08 2.31 8.13
N LYS A 143 -2.05 2.42 9.46
CA LYS A 143 -2.17 1.27 10.36
C LYS A 143 -3.56 0.62 10.26
N THR A 144 -4.64 1.41 10.25
CA THR A 144 -6.00 0.91 10.06
C THR A 144 -6.11 0.13 8.75
N GLU A 145 -5.56 0.65 7.66
CA GLU A 145 -5.56 -0.04 6.36
C GLU A 145 -4.78 -1.37 6.39
N ARG A 146 -3.65 -1.41 7.11
CA ARG A 146 -2.85 -2.63 7.29
C ARG A 146 -3.52 -3.71 8.16
N LEU A 147 -4.48 -3.34 9.00
CA LEU A 147 -5.12 -4.24 9.95
C LEU A 147 -6.43 -4.84 9.44
N LYS A 148 -7.00 -4.31 8.35
CA LYS A 148 -8.30 -4.72 7.79
C LYS A 148 -8.44 -6.24 7.63
N ASN A 149 -7.41 -6.92 7.15
CA ASN A 149 -7.50 -8.35 6.83
C ASN A 149 -6.77 -9.25 7.85
N LYS A 150 -6.34 -8.72 9.00
CA LYS A 150 -5.62 -9.51 10.02
C LYS A 150 -6.57 -10.25 10.99
N ASN A 151 -7.84 -9.90 10.99
CA ASN A 151 -8.86 -10.38 11.94
C ASN A 151 -10.10 -11.02 11.26
N GLU A 152 -10.06 -11.27 9.95
CA GLU A 152 -10.99 -12.19 9.26
C GLU A 152 -10.39 -13.60 9.25
#